data_AF-A0A9W4UUY0-F1
#
_entry.id   AF-A0A9W4UUY0-F1
#
_cell.length_a   1.000
_cell.length_b   1.000
_cell.length_c   1.000
_cell.angle_alpha   90.00
_cell.angle_beta   90.00
_cell.angle_gamma   90.00
#
_symmetry.space_group_name_H-M   'P 1'
#
loop_
_entity.id
_entity.type
_entity.pdbx_description
1 polymer ?
#
loop_
_entity_poly.entity_id
_entity_poly.type
_entity_poly.pdbx_seq_one_letter_code
_entity_poly.pdbx_strand_id
1 'polypeptide(L)' 'MSVPEDLTTLQTPPSCTADFCLIPLGTPTASVSQEVAAVQRLLKKSGISYQMHAGGTTLGTSTLSSLLSPPYPISHIL' A
#
# COMPACT_ATOMS: atom_id res chain seq x y z
N MET A 1 -10.06 12.40 29.41
CA MET A 1 -9.83 12.78 28.01
C MET A 1 -10.94 12.15 27.20
N SER A 2 -11.98 12.92 26.87
CA SER A 2 -13.14 12.43 26.13
C SER A 2 -12.74 12.23 24.67
N VAL A 3 -12.85 11.00 24.17
CA VAL A 3 -12.62 10.69 22.76
C VAL A 3 -13.73 11.42 21.97
N PRO A 4 -13.41 12.19 20.92
CA PRO A 4 -14.44 12.84 20.11
C PRO A 4 -15.37 11.77 19.53
N GLU A 5 -16.67 11.88 19.80
CA GLU A 5 -17.70 10.88 19.44
C GLU A 5 -17.98 10.83 17.92
N ASP A 6 -17.47 11.79 17.15
CA ASP A 6 -17.65 11.85 15.69
C ASP A 6 -16.33 12.10 14.95
N LEU A 7 -15.75 11.00 14.45
CA LEU A 7 -14.50 11.00 13.67
C LEU A 7 -14.66 11.62 12.27
N THR A 8 -15.89 11.85 11.80
CA THR A 8 -16.14 12.43 10.46
C THR A 8 -15.83 13.93 10.40
N THR A 9 -15.71 14.58 11.56
CA THR A 9 -15.37 16.01 11.68
C THR A 9 -13.86 16.29 11.68
N LEU A 10 -13.03 15.24 11.72
CA LEU A 10 -11.57 15.38 11.70
C LEU A 10 -11.09 15.73 10.28
N GLN A 11 -10.38 16.84 10.15
CA GLN A 11 -9.71 17.20 8.90
C GLN A 11 -8.66 16.15 8.56
N THR A 12 -8.72 15.63 7.34
CA THR A 12 -7.72 14.70 6.83
C THR A 12 -6.40 15.45 6.61
N PRO A 13 -5.26 14.92 7.08
CA PRO A 13 -3.97 15.56 6.85
C PRO A 13 -3.66 15.67 5.35
N PRO A 14 -2.91 16.70 4.91
CA PRO A 14 -2.62 16.93 3.49
C PRO A 14 -1.74 15.83 2.87
N SER A 15 -1.06 15.04 3.70
CA SER A 15 -0.23 13.91 3.30
C SER A 15 -0.40 12.77 4.29
N CYS A 16 -0.50 11.55 3.80
CA CYS A 16 -0.47 10.36 4.62
C CYS A 16 0.53 9.34 4.06
N THR A 17 1.24 8.69 4.97
CA THR A 17 2.01 7.48 4.69
C THR A 17 1.30 6.36 5.45
N ALA A 18 1.00 5.27 4.75
CA ALA A 18 0.31 4.14 5.35
C ALA A 18 1.03 2.85 4.98
N ASP A 19 1.18 1.94 5.94
CA ASP A 19 1.67 0.59 5.66
C ASP A 19 0.53 -0.40 5.87
N PHE A 20 0.37 -1.33 4.94
CA PHE A 20 -0.65 -2.37 5.05
C PHE A 20 -0.09 -3.73 4.65
N CYS A 21 -0.62 -4.78 5.29
CA CYS A 21 -0.37 -6.16 4.94
C CYS A 21 -1.68 -6.82 4.52
N LEU A 22 -1.71 -7.45 3.35
CA LEU A 22 -2.87 -8.17 2.85
C LEU A 22 -2.71 -9.66 3.13
N ILE A 23 -3.63 -10.22 3.92
CA ILE A 23 -3.70 -11.65 4.20
C ILE A 23 -5.05 -12.17 3.68
N PRO A 24 -5.10 -12.77 2.47
CA PRO A 24 -6.30 -13.42 1.97
C PRO A 24 -6.70 -14.60 2.87
N LEU A 25 -7.99 -14.72 3.17
CA LEU A 25 -8.55 -15.84 3.91
C LEU A 25 -9.51 -16.63 3.02
N GLY A 26 -9.50 -17.96 3.15
CA GLY A 26 -10.41 -18.83 2.39
C GLY A 26 -10.00 -19.08 0.94
N THR A 27 -8.75 -18.83 0.58
CA THR A 27 -8.22 -19.20 -0.75
C THR A 27 -8.06 -20.73 -0.83
N PRO A 28 -8.36 -21.35 -1.99
CA PRO A 28 -8.17 -22.79 -2.18
C PRO A 28 -6.68 -23.20 -2.22
N THR A 29 -5.78 -22.22 -2.26
CA THR A 29 -4.32 -22.40 -2.33
C THR A 29 -3.60 -21.56 -1.28
N ALA A 30 -2.44 -22.03 -0.82
CA ALA A 30 -1.57 -21.29 0.09
C ALA A 30 -0.88 -20.08 -0.57
N SER A 31 -0.84 -20.01 -1.91
CA SER A 31 -0.28 -18.86 -2.61
C SER A 31 -1.24 -17.68 -2.55
N VAL A 32 -0.72 -16.52 -2.13
CA VAL A 32 -1.40 -15.22 -2.06
C VAL A 32 -0.93 -14.25 -3.16
N SER A 33 -0.11 -14.76 -4.08
CA SER A 33 0.61 -13.94 -5.06
C SER A 33 -0.32 -13.28 -6.07
N GLN A 34 -1.49 -13.88 -6.36
CA GLN A 34 -2.44 -13.35 -7.32
C GLN A 34 -3.15 -12.10 -6.77
N GLU A 35 -3.56 -12.15 -5.50
CA GLU A 35 -4.22 -11.08 -4.78
C GLU A 35 -3.26 -9.91 -4.57
N VAL A 36 -2.01 -10.20 -4.16
CA VAL A 36 -0.96 -9.20 -4.05
C VAL A 36 -0.69 -8.54 -5.41
N ALA A 37 -0.61 -9.31 -6.50
CA ALA A 37 -0.44 -8.77 -7.85
C ALA A 37 -1.62 -7.91 -8.31
N ALA A 38 -2.85 -8.26 -7.92
CA ALA A 38 -4.04 -7.46 -8.21
C ALA A 38 -3.98 -6.10 -7.49
N VAL A 39 -3.58 -6.08 -6.21
CA VAL A 39 -3.39 -4.83 -5.45
C VAL A 39 -2.27 -3.99 -6.06
N GLN A 40 -1.14 -4.57 -6.44
CA GLN A 40 -0.08 -3.83 -7.13
C GLN A 40 -0.57 -3.16 -8.41
N ARG A 41 -1.39 -3.86 -9.22
CA ARG A 41 -1.98 -3.28 -10.44
C ARG A 41 -2.93 -2.14 -10.12
N LEU A 42 -3.69 -2.25 -9.03
CA LEU A 42 -4.56 -1.18 -8.56
C LEU A 42 -3.75 0.05 -8.14
N LEU A 43 -2.70 -0.13 -7.33
CA LEU A 43 -1.82 0.95 -6.88
C LEU A 43 -1.16 1.67 -8.06
N LYS A 44 -0.69 0.92 -9.07
CA LYS A 44 -0.16 1.50 -10.31
C LYS A 44 -1.19 2.35 -11.05
N LYS A 45 -2.45 1.91 -11.10
CA LYS A 45 -3.54 2.68 -11.73
C LYS A 45 -3.91 3.93 -10.93
N SER A 46 -3.79 3.88 -9.61
CA SER A 46 -4.09 5.02 -8.73
C SER A 46 -3.03 6.14 -8.81
N GLY A 47 -1.85 5.88 -9.37
CA GLY A 47 -0.77 6.88 -9.47
C GLY A 47 -0.14 7.25 -8.13
N ILE A 48 -0.32 6.41 -7.10
CA ILE A 48 0.22 6.60 -5.76
C ILE A 48 1.61 5.96 -5.71
N SER A 49 2.56 6.61 -5.02
CA SER A 49 3.88 6.05 -4.78
C SER A 49 3.77 4.90 -3.78
N TYR A 50 4.34 3.73 -4.08
CA TYR A 50 4.30 2.58 -3.19
C TYR A 50 5.60 1.78 -3.21
N GLN A 51 5.93 1.17 -2.07
CA GLN A 51 7.08 0.29 -1.89
C GLN A 51 6.61 -1.02 -1.24
N MET A 52 6.94 -2.15 -1.86
CA MET A 52 6.70 -3.46 -1.27
C MET A 52 7.91 -3.97 -0.51
N HIS A 53 7.64 -4.66 0.59
CA HIS A 53 8.64 -5.32 1.44
C HIS A 53 8.05 -6.60 2.04
N ALA A 54 8.87 -7.35 2.79
CA ALA A 54 8.46 -8.64 3.34
C ALA A 54 7.29 -8.54 4.37
N GLY A 55 7.12 -7.38 5.01
CA GLY A 55 6.08 -7.15 6.00
C GLY A 55 4.79 -6.54 5.43
N GLY A 56 4.77 -6.14 4.15
CA GLY A 56 3.61 -5.45 3.58
C GLY A 56 3.97 -4.50 2.44
N THR A 57 3.12 -3.49 2.26
CA THR A 57 3.26 -2.45 1.26
C THR A 57 3.09 -1.09 1.91
N THR A 58 4.11 -0.25 1.79
CA THR A 58 4.07 1.15 2.20
C THR A 58 3.53 1.99 1.06
N LEU A 59 2.45 2.72 1.30
CA LEU A 59 1.92 3.79 0.45
C LEU A 59 2.49 5.12 0.92
N GLY A 60 3.02 5.89 -0.01
CA GLY A 60 3.51 7.23 0.23
C GLY A 60 2.76 8.27 -0.59
N THR A 61 2.72 9.49 -0.07
CA THR A 61 2.29 10.67 -0.84
C THR A 61 3.18 10.81 -2.08
N SER A 62 2.59 11.18 -3.22
CA SER A 62 3.33 11.47 -4.46
C SER A 62 4.13 12.77 -4.29
N THR A 63 5.26 12.69 -3.61
CA THR A 63 6.31 13.69 -3.70
C THR A 63 7.01 13.46 -5.04
N LEU A 64 7.39 14.53 -5.72
CA LEU A 64 8.12 14.60 -7.00
C LEU A 64 9.29 13.58 -7.16
N SER A 65 9.75 12.98 -6.06
CA SER A 65 10.71 11.86 -5.96
C SER A 65 10.34 10.59 -6.74
N SER A 66 9.05 10.29 -7.00
CA SER A 66 8.67 9.12 -7.82
C SER A 66 9.13 9.23 -9.27
N LEU A 67 9.47 10.43 -9.77
CA LEU A 67 10.07 10.63 -11.10
C LEU A 67 11.58 10.28 -11.13
N LEU A 68 12.22 10.06 -9.97
CA LEU A 68 13.65 9.77 -9.87
C LEU A 68 13.99 8.32 -9.49
N SER A 69 13.01 7.49 -9.14
CA SER A 69 13.28 6.09 -8.76
C SER A 69 13.14 5.14 -9.96
N PRO A 70 14.21 4.45 -10.40
CA PRO A 70 14.10 3.44 -11.45
C PRO A 70 13.22 2.27 -10.98
N PRO A 71 12.54 1.57 -11.90
CA PRO A 71 11.76 0.38 -11.56
C PRO A 71 12.71 -0.72 -11.06
N TYR A 72 12.74 -0.97 -9.74
CA TYR A 72 13.51 -2.09 -9.20
C TYR A 72 12.91 -3.43 -9.68
N PRO A 73 13.74 -4.37 -10.15
CA PRO A 73 13.28 -5.68 -10.58
C PRO A 73 12.86 -6.53 -9.35
N ILE A 74 11.72 -7.21 -9.50
CA ILE A 74 11.16 -8.18 -8.55
C ILE A 74 12.03 -9.47 -8.59
N SER A 75 13.25 -9.43 -8.04
CA SER A 75 14.19 -10.55 -8.16
C SER A 75 14.42 -11.36 -6.88
N HIS A 76 13.84 -11.01 -5.73
CA HIS A 76 14.16 -11.68 -4.46
C HIS A 76 12.96 -11.88 -3.51
N ILE A 77 11.83 -12.37 -4.04
CA ILE A 77 10.80 -13.05 -3.22
C ILE A 77 10.51 -14.39 -3.88
N LEU A 78 11.41 -15.34 -3.65
CA LEU A 78 11.22 -16.78 -3.79
C LEU A 78 12.05 -17.46 -2.72
#